data_AF-A0A928ENJ1-F1
#
_entry.id   AF-A0A928ENJ1-F1
#
_cell.length_a   1.000
_cell.length_b   1.000
_cell.length_c   1.000
_cell.angle_alpha   90.00
_cell.angle_beta   90.00
_cell.angle_gamma   90.00
#
_symmetry.space_group_name_H-M   'P 1'
#
loop_
_entity.id
_entity.type
_entity.pdbx_description
1 polymer ?
#
loop_
_entity_poly.entity_id
_entity_poly.type
_entity_poly.pdbx_seq_one_letter_code
_entity_poly.pdbx_strand_id
1 'polypeptide(L)' 'MKNNYNIEFKVSDELLRKFLFVAEKEKRSPAAQFAFMVRNNVAYYEKTKGRIPDAELKKIDIEPYSEKEE' A
#
# COMPACT_ATOMS: atom_id res chain seq x y z
N MET A 1 -8.23 -4.20 19.27
CA MET A 1 -7.36 -4.88 18.28
C MET A 1 -7.07 -3.87 17.17
N LYS A 2 -5.85 -3.85 16.62
CA LYS A 2 -5.58 -3.06 15.42
C LYS A 2 -6.17 -3.82 14.25
N ASN A 3 -7.01 -3.19 13.44
CA ASN A 3 -7.46 -3.79 12.19
C ASN A 3 -6.24 -3.90 11.29
N ASN A 4 -5.82 -5.14 11.01
CA ASN A 4 -4.81 -5.43 10.02
C ASN A 4 -5.52 -5.78 8.70
N TYR A 5 -4.93 -5.35 7.59
CA TYR A 5 -5.44 -5.63 6.26
C TYR A 5 -4.34 -6.22 5.39
N ASN A 6 -4.69 -7.22 4.57
CA ASN A 6 -3.79 -7.87 3.63
C ASN A 6 -4.21 -7.62 2.19
N ILE A 7 -3.21 -7.37 1.35
CA ILE A 7 -3.39 -7.19 -0.10
C ILE A 7 -2.39 -8.13 -0.79
N GLU A 8 -2.90 -9.01 -1.63
CA GLU A 8 -2.08 -9.91 -2.45
C GLU A 8 -1.67 -9.21 -3.76
N PHE A 9 -0.41 -9.38 -4.16
CA PHE A 9 0.14 -8.80 -5.40
C PHE A 9 0.71 -9.89 -6.29
N LYS A 10 0.36 -9.84 -7.58
CA LYS A 10 0.99 -10.64 -8.62
C LYS A 10 1.98 -9.76 -9.39
N VAL A 11 3.26 -10.12 -9.34
CA VAL A 11 4.35 -9.39 -10.00
C VAL A 11 5.32 -10.37 -10.64
N SER A 12 6.11 -9.91 -11.61
CA SER A 12 7.19 -10.73 -12.18
C SER A 12 8.33 -10.89 -11.20
N ASP A 13 9.07 -12.00 -11.32
CA ASP A 13 10.27 -12.28 -10.52
C ASP A 13 11.29 -11.13 -10.57
N GLU A 14 11.50 -10.55 -11.75
CA GLU A 14 12.43 -9.43 -11.92
C GLU A 14 12.00 -8.21 -11.12
N LEU A 15 10.71 -7.87 -11.12
CA LEU A 15 10.18 -6.74 -10.38
C LEU A 15 10.28 -6.97 -8.87
N LEU A 16 9.96 -8.18 -8.41
CA LEU A 16 10.09 -8.54 -6.99
C LEU A 16 11.54 -8.40 -6.52
N ARG A 17 12.52 -8.89 -7.30
CA ARG A 17 13.95 -8.74 -6.97
C ARG A 17 14.38 -7.28 -6.86
N LYS A 18 13.99 -6.44 -7.83
CA LYS A 18 14.30 -5.00 -7.81
C LYS A 18 13.68 -4.31 -6.60
N PHE A 19 12.42 -4.64 -6.28
CA PHE A 19 11.74 -4.10 -5.11
C PHE A 19 12.45 -4.46 -3.80
N LEU A 20 12.81 -5.73 -3.61
CA LEU A 20 13.52 -6.19 -2.42
C LEU A 20 14.92 -5.55 -2.30
N PHE A 21 15.64 -5.41 -3.41
CA PHE A 21 16.92 -4.69 -3.43
C PHE A 21 16.78 -3.24 -2.96
N VAL A 22 15.77 -2.52 -3.46
CA VAL A 22 15.52 -1.12 -3.05
C VAL A 22 15.15 -1.06 -1.56
N ALA A 23 14.27 -1.95 -1.08
CA ALA A 23 13.89 -1.99 0.33
C ALA A 23 15.12 -2.17 1.24
N GLU A 24 16.03 -3.09 0.88
CA GLU A 24 17.27 -3.31 1.60
C GLU A 24 18.19 -2.08 1.60
N LYS A 25 18.40 -1.44 0.43
CA LYS A 25 19.25 -0.24 0.33
C LYS A 25 18.71 0.96 1.10
N GLU A 26 17.39 1.07 1.17
CA GLU A 26 16.69 2.08 1.96
C GLU A 26 16.59 1.73 3.45
N LYS A 27 17.11 0.55 3.87
CA LYS A 27 17.02 0.03 5.25
C LYS A 27 15.58 -0.08 5.76
N ARG A 28 14.65 -0.47 4.89
CA ARG A 28 13.23 -0.67 5.20
C ARG A 28 12.85 -2.13 5.00
N SER A 29 11.93 -2.64 5.81
CA SER A 29 11.29 -3.92 5.51
C SER A 29 10.49 -3.80 4.19
N PRO A 30 10.23 -4.90 3.47
CA PRO A 30 9.40 -4.87 2.28
C PRO A 30 8.04 -4.19 2.53
N ALA A 31 7.36 -4.53 3.63
CA ALA A 31 6.09 -3.91 4.02
C ALA A 31 6.22 -2.40 4.24
N ALA A 32 7.29 -1.93 4.90
CA ALA A 32 7.51 -0.52 5.14
C ALA A 32 7.85 0.24 3.85
N GLN A 33 8.66 -0.34 2.97
CA GLN A 33 8.96 0.22 1.65
C GLN A 33 7.70 0.31 0.78
N PHE A 34 6.87 -0.73 0.80
CA PHE A 34 5.60 -0.73 0.07
C PHE A 34 4.64 0.35 0.61
N ALA A 35 4.47 0.43 1.93
CA ALA A 35 3.66 1.48 2.55
C ALA A 35 4.15 2.89 2.21
N PHE A 36 5.47 3.10 2.14
CA PHE A 36 6.07 4.36 1.67
C PHE A 36 5.68 4.68 0.22
N MET A 37 5.78 3.70 -0.68
CA MET A 37 5.39 3.86 -2.09
C MET A 37 3.90 4.21 -2.24
N VAL A 38 3.02 3.53 -1.49
CA VAL A 38 1.57 3.81 -1.50
C VAL A 38 1.28 5.23 -0.99
N ARG A 39 1.88 5.64 0.14
CA ARG A 39 1.70 7.01 0.67
C ARG A 39 2.15 8.08 -0.31
N ASN A 40 3.30 7.88 -0.95
CA ASN A 40 3.79 8.82 -1.95
C ASN A 40 2.88 8.90 -3.16
N ASN A 41 2.31 7.77 -3.58
CA ASN A 41 1.35 7.74 -4.68
C ASN A 41 0.08 8.51 -4.34
N VAL A 42 -0.50 8.31 -3.15
CA VAL A 42 -1.68 9.06 -2.69
C VAL A 42 -1.37 10.56 -2.62
N ALA A 43 -0.25 10.95 -2.00
CA ALA A 43 0.14 12.35 -1.90
C ALA A 43 0.34 13.01 -3.29
N TYR A 44 0.93 12.27 -4.24
CA TYR A 44 1.07 12.73 -5.62
C TYR A 44 -0.28 12.90 -6.31
N TYR A 45 -1.19 11.94 -6.15
CA TYR A 45 -2.55 12.04 -6.68
C TYR A 45 -3.26 13.28 -6.15
N GLU A 46 -3.26 13.49 -4.82
CA GLU A 46 -3.93 14.63 -4.22
C GLU A 46 -3.34 15.98 -4.65
N LYS A 47 -2.01 16.02 -4.84
CA LYS A 47 -1.32 17.21 -5.36
C LYS A 47 -1.71 17.53 -6.82
N THR A 48 -1.95 16.50 -7.64
CA THR A 48 -2.11 16.67 -9.09
C THR A 48 -3.55 16.64 -9.58
N LYS A 49 -4.45 15.97 -8.85
CA LYS A 49 -5.86 15.76 -9.19
C LYS A 49 -6.83 16.37 -8.19
N GLY A 50 -6.32 16.90 -7.08
CA GLY A 50 -7.11 17.45 -5.98
C GLY A 50 -7.31 16.44 -4.85
N ARG A 51 -7.67 16.95 -3.67
CA ARG A 51 -7.87 16.14 -2.46
C ARG A 51 -8.96 15.10 -2.65
N ILE A 52 -8.76 13.91 -2.10
CA ILE A 52 -9.78 12.86 -2.12
C ILE A 52 -10.84 13.22 -1.07
N PRO A 53 -12.14 13.37 -1.43
CA PRO A 53 -13.16 13.72 -0.45
C PRO A 53 -13.42 12.59 0.55
N ASP A 54 -13.51 12.92 1.84
CA ASP A 54 -13.80 11.96 2.92
C ASP A 54 -15.10 11.19 2.70
N ALA A 55 -16.11 11.84 2.10
CA ALA A 55 -17.39 11.23 1.77
C ALA A 55 -17.27 10.11 0.73
N GLU A 56 -16.30 10.21 -0.20
CA GLU A 56 -16.03 9.16 -1.18
C GLU A 56 -15.20 8.04 -0.56
N LEU A 57 -14.21 8.37 0.29
CA LEU A 57 -13.41 7.36 0.99
C LEU A 57 -14.26 6.42 1.84
N LYS A 58 -15.27 6.93 2.55
CA LYS A 58 -16.16 6.14 3.41
C LYS A 58 -17.05 5.15 2.65
N LYS A 59 -17.21 5.32 1.33
CA LYS A 59 -18.00 4.41 0.50
C LYS A 59 -17.19 3.19 0.05
N ILE A 60 -15.86 3.22 0.21
CA ILE A 60 -14.98 2.13 -0.19
C ILE A 60 -15.06 1.04 0.88
N ASP A 61 -15.57 -0.12 0.49
CA ASP A 61 -15.57 -1.31 1.34
C ASP A 61 -14.16 -1.91 1.43
N ILE A 62 -13.63 -1.99 2.65
CA ILE A 62 -12.30 -2.53 2.95
C ILE A 62 -12.35 -3.89 3.65
N GLU A 63 -13.56 -4.38 3.99
CA GLU A 63 -13.76 -5.68 4.65
C GLU A 63 -13.20 -6.87 3.87
N PRO A 64 -13.19 -6.89 2.51
CA PRO A 64 -12.55 -7.99 1.77
C PRO A 64 -11.05 -8.12 2.04
N TYR A 65 -10.40 -7.08 2.56
CA TYR A 65 -8.97 -7.06 2.84
C TYR A 65 -8.66 -7.28 4.31
N SER A 66 -9.65 -7.40 5.20
CA SER A 66 -9.39 -7.60 6.63
C SER A 66 -8.73 -8.95 6.88
N GLU A 67 -7.74 -8.99 7.77
CA GLU A 67 -7.23 -10.25 8.31
C GLU A 67 -8.36 -10.90 9.13
N LYS A 68 -9.11 -11.82 8.52
CA LYS A 68 -9.98 -12.71 9.28
C LYS A 68 -9.07 -13.68 10.03
N GLU A 69 -9.09 -13.60 11.36
CA GLU A 69 -8.55 -14.66 12.20
C GLU A 69 -9.35 -15.94 11.87
N GLU A 70 -8.73 -16.89 11.18
CA GLU A 70 -9.19 -18.29 11.13
C GLU A 70 -8.88 -18.99 12.46
#